data_AF-A0AAV9Z590-F1
#
_entry.id   AF-A0AAV9Z590-F1
#
_cell.length_a   1.000
_cell.length_b   1.000
_cell.length_c   1.000
_cell.angle_alpha   90.00
_cell.angle_beta   90.00
_cell.angle_gamma   90.00
#
_symmetry.space_group_name_H-M   'P 1'
#
loop_
_entity.id
_entity.type
_entity.pdbx_description
1 polymer ?
#
loop_
_entity_poly.entity_id
_entity_poly.type
_entity_poly.pdbx_seq_one_letter_code
_entity_poly.pdbx_strand_id
1 'polypeptide(L)'
;METRKSLLTDIAYTISFWPKTPKPTPKCLEDERDWGKLIRSIEEHISTCQKKNRGKGVVKSFSVRITDAPGEPTKQAGKKGKKAAKDVDEPGSEGGPALKEHVFLRGLEEKWACSEHGGKPCWPMNNGEHYHLTDIDLAKWAYLISQHKAIDTILPNELKITDAAPKQRLAKKALATSSTNDSEPPKWIRDFAPLVGMAFGMARANPVLETPQPSAQMPVAATGSSRQSALFADPPSSGTKRAASETAPSMSEWLLSLDMDSGRGRHNSNFYGYYDTFADNGILDLTDMEDLQLGDIVNMLGCVVGTANRLVKYAKADLSSLLSKSKRARI
;
A
#
# COMPACT_ATOMS: atom_id res chain seq x y z
N MET A 1 -13.12 5.62 -5.77
CA MET A 1 -11.96 4.75 -6.07
C MET A 1 -11.84 4.64 -7.58
N GLU A 2 -11.00 5.47 -8.19
CA GLU A 2 -10.67 5.37 -9.63
C GLU A 2 -9.50 4.39 -9.78
N THR A 3 -9.78 3.16 -10.19
CA THR A 3 -8.75 2.20 -10.58
C THR A 3 -8.08 2.69 -11.86
N ARG A 4 -6.74 2.84 -11.84
CA ARG A 4 -5.96 3.24 -13.03
C ARG A 4 -6.23 2.24 -14.16
N LYS A 5 -6.91 2.70 -15.21
CA LYS A 5 -7.45 1.91 -16.34
C LYS A 5 -6.38 1.14 -17.14
N SER A 6 -5.10 1.50 -17.00
CA SER A 6 -3.99 0.87 -17.75
C SER A 6 -3.57 -0.51 -17.24
N LEU A 7 -4.11 -0.99 -16.10
CA LEU A 7 -3.75 -2.30 -15.54
C LEU A 7 -4.73 -3.42 -15.92
N LEU A 8 -5.84 -3.10 -16.60
CA LEU A 8 -6.89 -4.07 -16.94
C LEU A 8 -6.79 -4.61 -18.38
N THR A 9 -5.94 -4.03 -19.22
CA THR A 9 -5.88 -4.33 -20.67
C THR A 9 -5.50 -5.77 -21.01
N ASP A 10 -4.95 -6.52 -20.06
CA ASP A 10 -4.51 -7.91 -20.27
C ASP A 10 -5.27 -8.90 -19.38
N ILE A 11 -6.49 -8.57 -18.96
CA ILE A 11 -7.29 -9.45 -18.10
C ILE A 11 -8.46 -10.03 -18.90
N ALA A 12 -8.59 -11.36 -18.91
CA ALA A 12 -9.75 -12.06 -19.44
C ALA A 12 -10.51 -12.79 -18.33
N TYR A 13 -11.81 -12.99 -18.52
CA TYR A 13 -12.65 -13.71 -17.57
C TYR A 13 -13.50 -14.80 -18.22
N THR A 14 -13.78 -15.86 -17.45
CA THR A 14 -14.74 -16.92 -17.81
C THR A 14 -15.66 -17.20 -16.62
N ILE A 15 -16.96 -17.28 -16.87
CA ILE A 15 -17.96 -17.52 -15.82
C ILE A 15 -18.45 -18.96 -15.85
N SER A 16 -18.52 -19.61 -14.68
CA SER A 16 -18.81 -21.06 -14.58
C SER A 16 -20.22 -21.46 -15.00
N PHE A 17 -21.18 -20.52 -15.04
CA PHE A 17 -22.57 -20.80 -15.45
C PHE A 17 -22.79 -20.71 -16.96
N TRP A 18 -21.78 -20.30 -17.75
CA TRP A 18 -21.88 -20.35 -19.20
C TRP A 18 -21.93 -21.80 -19.70
N PRO A 19 -22.57 -22.06 -20.86
CA PRO A 19 -22.59 -23.39 -21.47
C PRO A 19 -21.17 -23.92 -21.63
N LYS A 20 -20.93 -25.16 -21.20
CA LYS A 20 -19.60 -25.81 -21.32
C LYS A 20 -19.31 -26.28 -22.75
N THR A 21 -20.33 -26.33 -23.61
CA THR A 21 -20.27 -26.84 -24.98
C THR A 21 -21.01 -25.87 -25.91
N PRO A 22 -20.30 -25.19 -26.84
CA PRO A 22 -18.85 -25.18 -27.02
C PRO A 22 -18.11 -24.60 -25.80
N LYS A 23 -16.80 -24.90 -25.67
CA LYS A 23 -16.00 -24.40 -24.54
C LYS A 23 -16.07 -22.86 -24.54
N PRO A 24 -16.47 -22.23 -23.41
CA PRO A 24 -16.65 -20.79 -23.37
C PRO A 24 -15.31 -20.10 -23.64
N THR A 25 -15.31 -19.19 -24.61
CA THR A 25 -14.16 -18.33 -24.90
C THR A 25 -14.05 -17.27 -23.80
N PRO A 26 -12.87 -17.10 -23.16
CA PRO A 26 -12.65 -16.00 -22.23
C PRO A 26 -12.95 -14.65 -22.89
N LYS A 27 -13.61 -13.74 -22.16
CA LYS A 27 -13.87 -12.37 -22.61
C LYS A 27 -12.86 -11.42 -21.99
N CYS A 28 -12.26 -10.53 -22.77
CA CYS A 28 -11.33 -9.51 -22.26
C CYS A 28 -12.08 -8.42 -21.48
N LEU A 29 -11.40 -7.84 -20.49
CA LEU A 29 -11.85 -6.72 -19.65
C LEU A 29 -11.05 -5.46 -20.00
N GLU A 30 -11.14 -5.03 -21.25
CA GLU A 30 -10.30 -3.93 -21.76
C GLU A 30 -10.73 -2.58 -21.19
N ASP A 31 -12.03 -2.39 -20.97
CA ASP A 31 -12.58 -1.13 -20.48
C ASP A 31 -13.68 -1.29 -19.41
N GLU A 32 -14.09 -0.15 -18.86
CA GLU A 32 -15.14 -0.05 -17.85
C GLU A 32 -16.52 -0.50 -18.37
N ARG A 33 -16.74 -0.41 -19.69
CA ARG A 33 -17.98 -0.90 -20.31
C ARG A 33 -18.01 -2.42 -20.31
N ASP A 34 -16.89 -3.08 -20.53
CA ASP A 34 -16.77 -4.53 -20.44
C ASP A 34 -16.92 -5.03 -18.99
N TRP A 35 -16.39 -4.29 -18.02
CA TRP A 35 -16.69 -4.55 -16.60
C TRP A 35 -18.20 -4.45 -16.33
N GLY A 36 -18.85 -3.40 -16.83
CA GLY A 36 -20.31 -3.26 -16.76
C GLY A 36 -21.07 -4.43 -17.41
N LYS A 37 -20.59 -4.96 -18.54
CA LYS A 37 -21.17 -6.16 -19.20
C LYS A 37 -21.02 -7.42 -18.35
N LEU A 38 -19.87 -7.60 -17.69
CA LEU A 38 -19.65 -8.70 -16.74
C LEU A 38 -20.66 -8.65 -15.59
N ILE A 39 -20.78 -7.50 -14.91
CA ILE A 39 -21.72 -7.34 -13.79
C ILE A 39 -23.17 -7.58 -14.24
N ARG A 40 -23.60 -6.96 -15.35
CA ARG A 40 -24.95 -7.18 -15.91
C ARG A 40 -25.23 -8.65 -16.22
N SER A 41 -24.26 -9.37 -16.77
CA SER A 41 -24.41 -10.81 -17.07
C SER A 41 -24.59 -11.65 -15.79
N ILE A 42 -23.94 -11.26 -14.69
CA ILE A 42 -24.09 -11.92 -13.38
C ILE A 42 -25.48 -11.63 -12.80
N GLU A 43 -25.90 -10.37 -12.79
CA GLU A 43 -27.22 -9.96 -12.30
C GLU A 43 -28.35 -10.62 -13.08
N GLU A 44 -28.24 -10.68 -14.41
CA GLU A 44 -29.21 -11.35 -15.27
C GLU A 44 -29.31 -12.86 -14.97
N HIS A 45 -28.18 -13.51 -14.69
CA HIS A 45 -28.16 -14.92 -14.29
C HIS A 45 -28.85 -15.13 -12.94
N ILE A 46 -28.52 -14.31 -11.94
CA ILE A 46 -29.14 -14.35 -10.61
C ILE A 46 -30.66 -14.14 -10.73
N SER A 47 -31.08 -13.11 -11.47
CA SER A 47 -32.50 -12.80 -11.71
C SER A 47 -33.22 -13.96 -12.40
N THR A 48 -32.60 -14.58 -13.40
CA THR A 48 -33.16 -15.73 -14.13
C THR A 48 -33.32 -16.95 -13.22
N CYS A 49 -32.32 -17.24 -12.37
CA CYS A 49 -32.40 -18.32 -11.39
C CYS A 49 -33.48 -18.06 -10.33
N GLN A 50 -33.59 -16.84 -9.82
CA GLN A 50 -34.62 -16.47 -8.86
C GLN A 50 -36.02 -16.58 -9.47
N LYS A 51 -36.22 -16.10 -10.72
CA LYS A 51 -37.50 -16.25 -11.45
C LYS A 51 -37.89 -17.71 -11.64
N LYS A 52 -36.94 -18.57 -12.05
CA LYS A 52 -37.18 -20.03 -12.18
C LYS A 52 -37.60 -20.68 -10.87
N ASN A 53 -37.02 -20.22 -9.75
CA ASN A 53 -37.32 -20.74 -8.41
C ASN A 53 -38.51 -20.04 -7.72
N ARG A 54 -39.32 -19.25 -8.44
CA ARG A 54 -40.43 -18.45 -7.88
C ARG A 54 -40.02 -17.60 -6.67
N GLY A 55 -38.77 -17.10 -6.67
CA GLY A 55 -38.19 -16.30 -5.59
C GLY A 55 -37.81 -17.04 -4.31
N LYS A 56 -38.03 -18.36 -4.23
CA LYS A 56 -37.84 -19.15 -2.98
C LYS A 56 -36.59 -20.03 -2.96
N GLY A 57 -35.79 -20.02 -4.02
CA GLY A 57 -34.62 -20.90 -4.15
C GLY A 57 -33.29 -20.15 -4.06
N VAL A 58 -32.35 -20.72 -3.31
CA VAL A 58 -30.95 -20.29 -3.27
C VAL A 58 -30.37 -20.41 -4.69
N VAL A 59 -29.78 -19.31 -5.19
CA VAL A 59 -29.06 -19.34 -6.47
C VAL A 59 -27.81 -20.19 -6.28
N LYS A 60 -27.61 -21.18 -7.15
CA LYS A 60 -26.41 -22.03 -7.11
C LYS A 60 -25.17 -21.16 -7.21
N SER A 61 -24.19 -21.40 -6.34
CA SER A 61 -22.91 -20.69 -6.40
C SER A 61 -22.24 -20.87 -7.75
N PHE A 62 -21.60 -19.80 -8.21
CA PHE A 62 -20.83 -19.78 -9.45
C PHE A 62 -19.50 -19.08 -9.19
N SER A 63 -18.51 -19.34 -10.03
CA SER A 63 -17.20 -18.72 -9.96
C SER A 63 -16.88 -17.94 -11.24
N VAL A 64 -16.20 -16.82 -11.09
CA VAL A 64 -15.60 -16.05 -12.17
C VAL A 64 -14.11 -16.32 -12.13
N ARG A 65 -13.59 -17.03 -13.14
CA ARG A 65 -12.14 -17.23 -13.29
C ARG A 65 -11.57 -16.06 -14.05
N ILE A 66 -10.64 -15.34 -13.42
CA ILE A 66 -9.85 -14.29 -14.04
C ILE A 66 -8.53 -14.92 -14.48
N THR A 67 -8.16 -14.70 -15.73
CA THR A 67 -6.93 -15.20 -16.34
C THR A 67 -6.25 -14.05 -17.04
N ASP A 68 -4.94 -13.89 -16.84
CA ASP A 68 -4.16 -12.95 -17.63
C ASP A 68 -4.24 -13.41 -19.09
N ALA A 69 -4.81 -12.55 -19.94
CA ALA A 69 -4.79 -12.73 -21.37
C ALA A 69 -3.33 -12.53 -21.81
N PRO A 70 -2.63 -13.56 -22.31
CA PRO A 70 -1.35 -13.31 -22.96
C PRO A 70 -1.67 -12.40 -24.15
N GLY A 71 -1.10 -11.19 -24.16
CA GLY A 71 -1.23 -10.24 -25.27
C GLY A 71 -1.09 -10.97 -26.60
N GLU A 72 -1.95 -10.63 -27.57
CA GLU A 72 -2.20 -11.35 -28.82
C GLU A 72 -1.10 -12.37 -29.20
N PRO A 73 -1.37 -13.68 -29.12
CA PRO A 73 -0.40 -14.65 -29.59
C PRO A 73 -0.29 -14.51 -31.11
N THR A 74 0.82 -13.92 -31.57
CA THR A 74 1.32 -14.06 -32.93
C THR A 74 1.18 -15.52 -33.33
N LYS A 75 0.35 -15.80 -34.35
CA LYS A 75 -0.01 -17.15 -34.82
C LYS A 75 1.20 -18.09 -34.88
N GLN A 76 1.43 -18.88 -33.83
CA GLN A 76 2.35 -20.01 -33.87
C GLN A 76 1.54 -21.30 -33.86
N ALA A 77 1.57 -21.94 -35.02
CA ALA A 77 1.03 -23.27 -35.22
C ALA A 77 1.84 -24.30 -34.42
N GLY A 78 1.15 -24.97 -33.49
CA GLY A 78 1.33 -26.39 -33.19
C GLY A 78 2.55 -26.82 -32.37
N LYS A 79 2.31 -27.33 -31.16
CA LYS A 79 2.60 -28.74 -30.86
C LYS A 79 1.89 -29.20 -29.59
N LYS A 80 1.22 -30.34 -29.73
CA LYS A 80 0.41 -31.04 -28.73
C LYS A 80 1.33 -31.68 -27.68
N GLY A 81 1.40 -31.10 -26.48
CA GLY A 81 2.10 -31.65 -25.32
C GLY A 81 1.15 -31.82 -24.14
N LYS A 82 0.66 -33.04 -23.94
CA LYS A 82 -0.26 -33.42 -22.86
C LYS A 82 0.53 -33.57 -21.55
N LYS A 83 0.36 -32.65 -20.59
CA LYS A 83 0.76 -32.89 -19.20
C LYS A 83 -0.36 -32.44 -18.27
N ALA A 84 -0.92 -33.40 -17.55
CA ALA A 84 -1.98 -33.21 -16.58
C ALA A 84 -1.42 -32.50 -15.35
N ALA A 85 -1.96 -31.32 -15.04
CA ALA A 85 -1.78 -30.68 -13.74
C ALA A 85 -2.97 -31.08 -12.85
N LYS A 86 -2.62 -31.56 -11.66
CA LYS A 86 -3.49 -32.03 -10.60
C LYS A 86 -4.14 -30.81 -9.93
N ASP A 87 -5.47 -30.73 -10.02
CA ASP A 87 -6.31 -29.78 -9.27
C ASP A 87 -6.04 -29.99 -7.76
N VAL A 88 -5.60 -28.93 -7.09
CA VAL A 88 -5.59 -28.84 -5.63
C VAL A 88 -6.67 -27.81 -5.31
N ASP A 89 -7.77 -28.34 -4.78
CA ASP A 89 -8.91 -27.62 -4.24
C ASP A 89 -8.44 -26.78 -3.03
N GLU A 90 -8.43 -25.45 -3.14
CA GLU A 90 -8.32 -24.55 -2.00
C GLU A 90 -9.69 -23.92 -1.69
N PRO A 91 -10.20 -24.05 -0.46
CA PRO A 91 -11.51 -23.52 -0.10
C PRO A 91 -11.45 -22.02 0.21
N GLY A 92 -12.49 -21.33 -0.30
CA GLY A 92 -12.92 -19.94 -0.04
C GLY A 92 -12.16 -19.12 1.00
N SER A 93 -11.32 -18.19 0.51
CA SER A 93 -10.78 -17.07 1.28
C SER A 93 -11.68 -15.84 1.09
N GLU A 94 -12.49 -15.54 2.09
CA GLU A 94 -13.28 -14.30 2.19
C GLU A 94 -12.32 -13.10 2.29
N GLY A 95 -12.32 -12.20 1.30
CA GLY A 95 -11.74 -10.84 1.40
C GLY A 95 -10.30 -10.74 1.93
N GLY A 96 -9.43 -11.67 1.53
CA GLY A 96 -8.19 -12.02 2.22
C GLY A 96 -7.09 -10.94 2.32
N PRO A 97 -6.07 -11.19 3.18
CA PRO A 97 -4.94 -10.30 3.52
C PRO A 97 -4.18 -9.64 2.35
N ALA A 98 -4.33 -10.17 1.14
CA ALA A 98 -3.68 -9.67 -0.07
C ALA A 98 -3.99 -8.19 -0.40
N LEU A 99 -5.19 -7.68 -0.09
CA LEU A 99 -5.53 -6.28 -0.37
C LEU A 99 -4.75 -5.30 0.52
N LYS A 100 -4.44 -5.68 1.76
CA LYS A 100 -3.68 -4.83 2.69
C LYS A 100 -2.20 -4.81 2.34
N GLU A 101 -1.66 -5.93 1.88
CA GLU A 101 -0.25 -6.04 1.49
C GLU A 101 0.13 -5.08 0.36
N HIS A 102 -0.74 -4.92 -0.64
CA HIS A 102 -0.48 -4.00 -1.74
C HIS A 102 -0.40 -2.52 -1.28
N VAL A 103 -1.19 -2.12 -0.29
CA VAL A 103 -1.14 -0.76 0.28
C VAL A 103 0.20 -0.54 1.00
N PHE A 104 0.65 -1.51 1.79
CA PHE A 104 1.95 -1.44 2.45
C PHE A 104 3.12 -1.44 1.46
N LEU A 105 3.05 -2.24 0.40
CA LEU A 105 4.08 -2.29 -0.63
C LEU A 105 4.28 -0.92 -1.29
N ARG A 106 3.20 -0.26 -1.71
CA ARG A 106 3.27 1.08 -2.29
C ARG A 106 3.83 2.11 -1.31
N GLY A 107 3.43 2.04 -0.04
CA GLY A 107 3.95 2.93 1.00
C GLY A 107 5.46 2.73 1.22
N LEU A 108 5.95 1.49 1.17
CA LEU A 108 7.38 1.19 1.26
C LEU A 108 8.15 1.71 0.04
N GLU A 109 7.63 1.53 -1.17
CA GLU A 109 8.26 2.04 -2.40
C GLU A 109 8.44 3.56 -2.38
N GLU A 110 7.40 4.29 -1.96
CA GLU A 110 7.42 5.74 -1.87
C GLU A 110 8.34 6.24 -0.76
N LYS A 111 8.25 5.63 0.44
CA LYS A 111 9.03 6.04 1.62
C LYS A 111 10.53 5.79 1.46
N TRP A 112 10.90 4.71 0.80
CA TRP A 112 12.30 4.31 0.62
C TRP A 112 12.85 4.68 -0.75
N ALA A 113 12.12 5.47 -1.55
CA ALA A 113 12.56 5.97 -2.84
C ALA A 113 13.87 6.77 -2.70
N CYS A 114 14.93 6.28 -3.33
CA CYS A 114 16.26 6.86 -3.21
C CYS A 114 16.57 7.82 -4.36
N SER A 115 16.92 9.07 -4.04
CA SER A 115 17.27 10.09 -5.03
C SER A 115 18.52 9.73 -5.84
N GLU A 116 19.53 9.12 -5.22
CA GLU A 116 20.78 8.70 -5.89
C GLU A 116 20.56 7.55 -6.90
N HIS A 117 19.51 6.76 -6.71
CA HIS A 117 19.22 5.57 -7.52
C HIS A 117 17.97 5.74 -8.40
N GLY A 118 17.63 7.00 -8.73
CA GLY A 118 16.53 7.31 -9.66
C GLY A 118 15.15 6.95 -9.13
N GLY A 119 14.91 7.13 -7.83
CA GLY A 119 13.64 6.86 -7.17
C GLY A 119 13.40 5.38 -6.84
N LYS A 120 14.40 4.51 -7.04
CA LYS A 120 14.29 3.09 -6.65
C LYS A 120 14.35 2.91 -5.14
N PRO A 121 13.59 1.97 -4.56
CA PRO A 121 13.57 1.77 -3.11
C PRO A 121 14.91 1.24 -2.61
N CYS A 122 15.58 1.98 -1.75
CA CYS A 122 16.87 1.60 -1.20
C CYS A 122 16.91 1.75 0.33
N TRP A 123 17.72 0.91 0.97
CA TRP A 123 17.98 0.98 2.41
C TRP A 123 19.41 1.46 2.68
N PRO A 124 19.61 2.56 3.43
CA PRO A 124 20.95 3.07 3.74
C PRO A 124 21.66 2.16 4.75
N MET A 125 22.90 1.78 4.45
CA MET A 125 23.76 1.01 5.35
C MET A 125 24.72 1.93 6.12
N ASN A 126 25.24 1.43 7.25
CA ASN A 126 26.16 2.17 8.11
C ASN A 126 27.48 2.59 7.44
N ASN A 127 27.84 1.97 6.32
CA ASN A 127 29.03 2.30 5.53
C ASN A 127 28.79 3.41 4.49
N GLY A 128 27.59 3.99 4.45
CA GLY A 128 27.17 4.97 3.45
C GLY A 128 26.77 4.35 2.11
N GLU A 129 26.85 3.02 1.93
CA GLU A 129 26.33 2.35 0.75
C GLU A 129 24.81 2.16 0.88
N HIS A 130 24.10 2.12 -0.26
CA HIS A 130 22.66 1.88 -0.30
C HIS A 130 22.38 0.45 -0.81
N TYR A 131 21.64 -0.33 -0.04
CA TYR A 131 21.11 -1.61 -0.50
C TYR A 131 19.90 -1.39 -1.39
N HIS A 132 19.86 -1.98 -2.58
CA HIS A 132 18.69 -1.91 -3.44
C HIS A 132 17.69 -2.98 -3.02
N LEU A 133 16.53 -2.55 -2.49
CA LEU A 133 15.46 -3.46 -2.09
C LEU A 133 14.83 -4.05 -3.34
N THR A 134 14.87 -5.37 -3.46
CA THR A 134 14.21 -6.06 -4.58
C THR A 134 12.71 -6.15 -4.34
N ASP A 135 11.92 -6.41 -5.39
CA ASP A 135 10.47 -6.63 -5.26
C ASP A 135 10.14 -7.75 -4.26
N ILE A 136 11.00 -8.77 -4.18
CA ILE A 136 10.88 -9.87 -3.20
C ILE A 136 11.09 -9.35 -1.78
N ASP A 137 12.08 -8.47 -1.57
CA ASP A 137 12.35 -7.85 -0.27
C ASP A 137 11.17 -6.98 0.17
N LEU A 138 10.66 -6.13 -0.74
CA LEU A 138 9.51 -5.25 -0.47
C LEU A 138 8.23 -6.05 -0.18
N ALA A 139 7.93 -7.07 -0.98
CA ALA A 139 6.77 -7.94 -0.75
C ALA A 139 6.86 -8.67 0.59
N LYS A 140 8.04 -9.19 0.94
CA LYS A 140 8.26 -9.84 2.23
C LYS A 140 8.13 -8.85 3.40
N TRP A 141 8.63 -7.63 3.24
CA TRP A 141 8.49 -6.59 4.27
C TRP A 141 7.02 -6.17 4.44
N ALA A 142 6.31 -5.90 3.35
CA ALA A 142 4.88 -5.60 3.36
C ALA A 142 4.07 -6.71 4.04
N TYR A 143 4.40 -7.98 3.77
CA TYR A 143 3.83 -9.13 4.47
C TYR A 143 4.13 -9.13 5.97
N LEU A 144 5.36 -8.83 6.39
CA LEU A 144 5.70 -8.75 7.83
C LEU A 144 4.96 -7.61 8.54
N ILE A 145 4.73 -6.49 7.86
CA ILE A 145 3.92 -5.37 8.36
C ILE A 145 2.45 -5.80 8.50
N SER A 146 1.90 -6.50 7.50
CA SER A 146 0.50 -6.98 7.54
C SER A 146 0.25 -7.95 8.70
N GLN A 147 1.29 -8.68 9.11
CA GLN A 147 1.29 -9.59 10.27
C GLN A 147 1.64 -8.91 11.59
N HIS A 148 1.84 -7.58 11.62
CA HIS A 148 2.29 -6.80 12.78
C HIS A 148 3.62 -7.29 13.38
N LYS A 149 4.48 -7.90 12.56
CA LYS A 149 5.82 -8.37 12.96
C LYS A 149 6.93 -7.39 12.60
N ALA A 150 6.61 -6.40 11.77
CA ALA A 150 7.51 -5.34 11.37
C ALA A 150 6.77 -4.00 11.35
N ILE A 151 7.55 -2.93 11.36
CA ILE A 151 7.10 -1.57 11.08
C ILE A 151 7.78 -1.09 9.80
N ASP A 152 7.26 -0.02 9.22
CA ASP A 152 7.71 0.54 7.94
C ASP A 152 8.97 1.42 8.06
N THR A 153 9.37 1.78 9.28
CA THR A 153 10.56 2.61 9.59
C THR A 153 11.81 1.81 9.88
N ILE A 154 11.68 0.55 10.31
CA ILE A 154 12.80 -0.31 10.72
C ILE A 154 12.79 -1.56 9.85
N LEU A 155 13.93 -1.82 9.22
CA LEU A 155 14.13 -2.99 8.37
C LEU A 155 14.04 -4.30 9.18
N PRO A 156 13.13 -5.23 8.83
CA PRO A 156 13.01 -6.50 9.52
C PRO A 156 14.28 -7.37 9.41
N ASN A 157 14.70 -7.96 10.52
CA ASN A 157 15.87 -8.87 10.58
C ASN A 157 15.68 -10.10 9.66
N GLU A 158 14.44 -10.50 9.40
CA GLU A 158 14.08 -11.64 8.55
C GLU A 158 14.45 -11.44 7.08
N LEU A 159 14.69 -10.21 6.62
CA LEU A 159 15.12 -9.92 5.25
C LEU A 159 16.58 -10.32 4.98
N LYS A 160 17.41 -10.50 6.03
CA LYS A 160 18.83 -10.92 5.91
C LYS A 160 19.64 -10.12 4.87
N ILE A 161 19.39 -8.81 4.81
CA ILE A 161 19.98 -7.91 3.81
C ILE A 161 21.50 -7.80 3.95
N THR A 162 22.02 -7.92 5.18
CA THR A 162 23.46 -7.94 5.46
C THR A 162 24.20 -9.05 4.72
N ASP A 163 23.55 -10.20 4.52
CA ASP A 163 24.16 -11.36 3.86
C ASP A 163 24.05 -11.28 2.33
N ALA A 164 23.07 -10.52 1.82
CA ALA A 164 22.76 -10.40 0.39
C ALA A 164 23.54 -9.26 -0.29
N ALA A 165 23.97 -8.24 0.45
CA ALA A 165 24.69 -7.08 -0.07
C ALA A 165 25.95 -7.43 -0.91
N PRO A 166 26.82 -8.37 -0.50
CA PRO A 166 28.00 -8.73 -1.29
C PRO A 166 27.63 -9.34 -2.65
N LYS A 167 26.54 -10.12 -2.72
CA LYS A 167 26.08 -10.78 -3.96
C LYS A 167 25.59 -9.76 -4.98
N GLN A 168 24.81 -8.77 -4.54
CA GLN A 168 24.37 -7.68 -5.44
C GLN A 168 25.55 -6.87 -5.97
N ARG A 169 26.57 -6.61 -5.14
CA ARG A 169 27.79 -5.92 -5.57
C ARG A 169 28.56 -6.70 -6.63
N LEU A 170 28.69 -8.01 -6.46
CA LEU A 170 29.33 -8.88 -7.46
C LEU A 170 28.54 -8.90 -8.78
N ALA A 171 27.21 -8.98 -8.72
CA ALA A 171 26.35 -8.94 -9.91
C ALA A 171 26.46 -7.59 -10.65
N LYS A 172 26.40 -6.46 -9.93
CA LYS A 172 26.59 -5.12 -10.53
C LYS A 172 27.98 -4.96 -11.15
N LYS A 173 29.04 -5.46 -10.50
CA LYS A 173 30.40 -5.44 -11.08
C LYS A 173 30.48 -6.29 -12.35
N ALA A 174 29.87 -7.47 -12.38
CA ALA A 174 29.87 -8.32 -13.57
C ALA A 174 29.18 -7.62 -14.76
N LEU A 175 28.03 -6.97 -14.53
CA LEU A 175 27.30 -6.20 -15.54
C LEU A 175 28.07 -4.97 -16.04
N ALA A 176 28.75 -4.24 -15.13
CA ALA A 176 29.57 -3.09 -15.52
C ALA A 176 30.78 -3.51 -16.37
N THR A 177 31.38 -4.67 -16.08
CA THR A 177 32.57 -5.17 -16.80
C THR A 177 32.21 -5.65 -18.22
N SER A 178 30.96 -6.07 -18.46
CA SER A 178 30.51 -6.44 -19.81
C SER A 178 30.25 -5.26 -20.75
N SER A 179 30.28 -4.01 -20.26
CA SER A 179 29.88 -2.83 -21.05
C SER A 179 31.04 -2.05 -21.67
N THR A 180 32.30 -2.44 -21.46
CA THR A 180 33.47 -1.63 -21.89
C THR A 180 34.46 -2.33 -22.81
N ASN A 181 34.15 -3.51 -23.35
CA ASN A 181 35.00 -4.10 -24.39
C ASN A 181 34.22 -4.17 -25.70
N ASP A 182 34.73 -3.46 -26.70
CA ASP A 182 34.51 -3.63 -28.16
C ASP A 182 34.75 -5.10 -28.56
N SER A 183 33.86 -5.96 -28.10
CA SER A 183 33.92 -7.39 -28.33
C SER A 183 33.07 -7.64 -29.55
N GLU A 184 33.78 -7.75 -30.67
CA GLU A 184 33.30 -8.36 -31.89
C GLU A 184 32.38 -9.56 -31.53
N PRO A 185 31.14 -9.61 -32.04
CA PRO A 185 30.18 -10.63 -31.64
C PRO A 185 30.76 -12.03 -31.89
N PRO A 186 30.51 -12.99 -30.98
CA PRO A 186 31.07 -14.34 -31.10
C PRO A 186 30.71 -14.95 -32.47
N LYS A 187 31.70 -15.57 -33.14
CA LYS A 187 31.64 -16.01 -34.55
C LYS A 187 30.34 -16.72 -34.97
N TRP A 188 29.72 -17.49 -34.07
CA TRP A 188 28.46 -18.19 -34.36
C TRP A 188 27.28 -17.25 -34.68
N ILE A 189 27.29 -16.01 -34.20
CA ILE A 189 26.28 -14.98 -34.54
C ILE A 189 26.53 -14.41 -35.94
N ARG A 190 27.79 -14.37 -36.40
CA ARG A 190 28.17 -13.84 -37.72
C ARG A 190 27.75 -14.77 -38.86
N ASP A 191 27.78 -16.08 -38.63
CA ASP A 191 27.44 -17.09 -39.63
C ASP A 191 25.92 -17.25 -39.89
N PHE A 192 25.06 -16.74 -38.99
CA PHE A 192 23.60 -16.76 -39.16
C PHE A 192 23.00 -15.42 -39.65
N ALA A 193 23.80 -14.34 -39.70
CA ALA A 193 23.34 -13.00 -40.05
C ALA A 193 22.78 -12.82 -41.49
N PRO A 194 23.26 -13.50 -42.55
CA PRO A 194 22.79 -13.19 -43.90
C PRO A 194 21.37 -13.72 -44.22
N LEU A 195 20.78 -14.59 -43.39
CA LEU A 195 19.45 -15.16 -43.66
C LEU A 195 18.29 -14.35 -43.03
N VAL A 196 18.55 -13.54 -42.01
CA VAL A 196 17.52 -12.74 -41.32
C VAL A 196 17.42 -11.30 -41.87
N GLY A 197 18.46 -10.84 -42.58
CA GLY A 197 18.59 -9.46 -43.08
C GLY A 197 17.66 -9.04 -44.23
N MET A 198 16.95 -9.96 -44.89
CA MET A 198 16.04 -9.59 -45.99
C MET A 198 14.57 -9.38 -45.59
N ALA A 199 14.17 -9.66 -44.34
CA ALA A 199 12.75 -9.61 -43.94
C ALA A 199 12.32 -8.33 -43.18
N PHE A 200 13.24 -7.43 -42.83
CA PHE A 200 12.96 -6.27 -41.95
C PHE A 200 13.26 -4.90 -42.57
N GLY A 201 13.38 -4.80 -43.90
CA GLY A 201 13.80 -3.57 -44.60
C GLY A 201 12.73 -2.51 -44.88
N MET A 202 11.56 -2.52 -44.23
CA MET A 202 10.46 -1.59 -44.55
C MET A 202 9.68 -1.13 -43.30
N ALA A 203 10.34 -0.49 -42.34
CA ALA A 203 9.64 0.17 -41.23
C ALA A 203 10.29 1.49 -40.81
N ARG A 204 9.76 2.56 -41.43
CA ARG A 204 9.47 3.89 -40.85
C ARG A 204 10.60 4.68 -40.18
N ALA A 205 11.02 5.71 -40.91
CA ALA A 205 11.54 6.96 -40.34
C ALA A 205 10.48 7.61 -39.44
N ASN A 206 10.87 7.96 -38.21
CA ASN A 206 10.13 8.89 -37.35
C ASN A 206 10.95 10.18 -37.23
N PRO A 207 10.37 11.36 -37.49
CA PRO A 207 11.05 12.62 -37.24
C PRO A 207 11.12 12.90 -35.73
N VAL A 208 12.32 13.23 -35.27
CA VAL A 208 12.61 13.83 -33.96
C VAL A 208 11.95 15.21 -33.92
N LEU A 209 10.99 15.40 -33.00
CA LEU A 209 10.48 16.74 -32.66
C LEU A 209 11.21 17.19 -31.39
N GLU A 210 12.11 18.16 -31.54
CA GLU A 210 12.73 18.90 -30.44
C GLU A 210 11.68 19.75 -29.72
N THR A 211 11.54 19.55 -28.42
CA THR A 211 10.73 20.41 -27.55
C THR A 211 11.67 21.37 -26.81
N PRO A 212 11.56 22.70 -27.01
CA PRO A 212 12.36 23.65 -26.24
C PRO A 212 11.82 23.80 -24.81
N GLN A 213 12.74 23.71 -23.86
CA GLN A 213 12.53 23.91 -22.43
C GLN A 213 12.65 25.41 -22.08
N PRO A 214 11.62 26.10 -21.58
CA PRO A 214 11.79 27.45 -21.07
C PRO A 214 12.26 27.44 -19.61
N SER A 215 13.41 28.07 -19.38
CA SER A 215 13.92 28.46 -18.07
C SER A 215 13.11 29.63 -17.52
N ALA A 216 12.36 29.41 -16.43
CA ALA A 216 11.77 30.48 -15.65
C ALA A 216 12.58 30.69 -14.37
N GLN A 217 13.40 31.74 -14.38
CA GLN A 217 14.02 32.32 -13.19
C GLN A 217 12.94 33.09 -12.41
N MET A 218 12.76 32.78 -11.13
CA MET A 218 11.92 33.58 -10.22
C MET A 218 12.82 34.46 -9.35
N PRO A 219 12.52 35.77 -9.22
CA PRO A 219 13.24 36.66 -8.32
C PRO A 219 12.78 36.49 -6.86
N VAL A 220 13.76 36.35 -5.96
CA VAL A 220 13.54 36.37 -4.51
C VAL A 220 13.32 37.83 -4.09
N ALA A 221 12.07 38.19 -3.82
CA ALA A 221 11.72 39.48 -3.26
C ALA A 221 12.02 39.50 -1.75
N ALA A 222 13.01 40.30 -1.37
CA ALA A 222 13.26 40.70 0.01
C ALA A 222 12.11 41.59 0.51
N THR A 223 11.38 41.12 1.52
CA THR A 223 10.49 41.96 2.33
C THR A 223 11.11 42.10 3.72
N GLY A 224 11.64 43.30 3.96
CA GLY A 224 11.98 43.75 5.29
C GLY A 224 10.75 44.25 6.05
N SER A 225 11.02 44.64 7.30
CA SER A 225 10.18 45.47 8.17
C SER A 225 9.02 44.78 8.88
N SER A 226 9.15 44.56 10.18
CA SER A 226 8.72 45.60 11.13
C SER A 226 9.15 45.26 12.55
N ARG A 227 10.00 46.12 13.12
CA ARG A 227 10.21 46.21 14.56
C ARG A 227 8.98 46.94 15.13
N GLN A 228 8.25 46.30 16.03
CA GLN A 228 7.42 47.03 16.99
C GLN A 228 7.88 46.72 18.39
N SER A 229 8.38 47.79 19.01
CA SER A 229 8.78 47.87 20.40
C SER A 229 7.58 47.71 21.32
N ALA A 230 7.87 47.02 22.42
CA ALA A 230 7.19 47.01 23.71
C ALA A 230 6.45 48.29 24.07
N LEU A 231 5.22 48.11 24.60
CA LEU A 231 4.70 48.76 25.81
C LEU A 231 3.51 47.92 26.30
N PHE A 232 3.77 46.89 27.12
CA PHE A 232 2.72 46.23 27.89
C PHE A 232 2.81 46.69 29.34
N ALA A 233 1.77 47.37 29.78
CA ALA A 233 1.54 47.72 31.17
C ALA A 233 1.25 46.46 31.98
N ASP A 234 1.91 46.33 33.12
CA ASP A 234 1.68 45.27 34.11
C ASP A 234 0.23 45.31 34.63
N PRO A 235 -0.54 44.21 34.51
CA PRO A 235 -1.78 44.08 35.25
C PRO A 235 -1.51 43.70 36.72
N PRO A 236 -2.32 44.19 37.66
CA PRO A 236 -2.14 43.92 39.08
C PRO A 236 -2.28 42.43 39.39
N SER A 237 -1.19 41.87 39.93
CA SER A 237 -1.09 40.52 40.47
C SER A 237 -1.97 40.37 41.71
N SER A 238 -3.25 40.03 41.51
CA SER A 238 -4.10 39.48 42.56
C SER A 238 -3.91 37.97 42.60
N GLY A 239 -2.97 37.52 43.43
CA GLY A 239 -2.64 36.12 43.67
C GLY A 239 -3.78 35.35 44.32
N THR A 240 -4.75 34.91 43.53
CA THR A 240 -5.58 33.76 43.89
C THR A 240 -4.78 32.52 43.53
N LYS A 241 -4.25 31.80 44.54
CA LYS A 241 -3.74 30.44 44.36
C LYS A 241 -4.90 29.56 43.88
N ARG A 242 -5.18 29.56 42.57
CA ARG A 242 -6.02 28.53 41.96
C ARG A 242 -5.27 27.23 42.20
N ALA A 243 -5.87 26.36 43.01
CA ALA A 243 -5.42 24.98 43.11
C ALA A 243 -5.26 24.47 41.68
N ALA A 244 -4.06 23.99 41.34
CA ALA A 244 -3.77 23.43 40.03
C ALA A 244 -4.82 22.35 39.77
N SER A 245 -5.78 22.66 38.91
CA SER A 245 -6.67 21.65 38.35
C SER A 245 -5.75 20.64 37.70
N GLU A 246 -5.76 19.40 38.16
CA GLU A 246 -5.11 18.30 37.44
C GLU A 246 -5.74 18.27 36.03
N THR A 247 -5.06 18.88 35.08
CA THR A 247 -5.50 18.95 33.69
C THR A 247 -5.46 17.54 33.12
N ALA A 248 -6.47 17.17 32.33
CA ALA A 248 -6.42 15.90 31.61
C ALA A 248 -5.14 15.86 30.74
N PRO A 249 -4.47 14.71 30.64
CA PRO A 249 -3.29 14.57 29.79
C PRO A 249 -3.68 14.84 28.34
N SER A 250 -2.75 15.40 27.56
CA SER A 250 -2.95 15.55 26.12
C SER A 250 -3.09 14.19 25.45
N MET A 251 -3.77 14.14 24.29
CA MET A 251 -3.96 12.89 23.55
C MET A 251 -2.62 12.23 23.19
N SER A 252 -1.61 13.02 22.81
CA SER A 252 -0.26 12.53 22.49
C SER A 252 0.41 11.85 23.69
N GLU A 253 0.35 12.50 24.86
CA GLU A 253 0.96 12.00 26.09
C GLU A 253 0.25 10.72 26.56
N TRP A 254 -1.08 10.73 26.50
CA TRP A 254 -1.88 9.59 26.89
C TRP A 254 -1.64 8.37 25.98
N LEU A 255 -1.69 8.51 24.66
CA LEU A 255 -1.44 7.41 23.73
C LEU A 255 -0.02 6.84 23.88
N LEU A 256 0.99 7.71 24.04
CA LEU A 256 2.36 7.29 24.29
C LEU A 256 2.47 6.48 25.60
N SER A 257 1.76 6.91 26.65
CA SER A 257 1.73 6.19 27.92
C SER A 257 1.14 4.78 27.79
N LEU A 258 0.16 4.57 26.90
CA LEU A 258 -0.42 3.25 26.65
C LEU A 258 0.57 2.29 25.99
N ASP A 259 1.40 2.80 25.06
CA ASP A 259 2.43 2.00 24.40
C ASP A 259 3.60 1.67 25.31
N MET A 260 3.92 2.57 26.26
CA MET A 260 4.96 2.34 27.27
C MET A 260 4.52 1.42 28.43
N ASP A 261 3.21 1.27 28.66
CA ASP A 261 2.68 0.42 29.72
C ASP A 261 2.86 -1.07 29.38
N SER A 262 3.52 -1.81 30.28
CA SER A 262 3.86 -3.23 30.06
C SER A 262 2.64 -4.16 29.97
N GLY A 263 1.50 -3.77 30.53
CA GLY A 263 0.26 -4.53 30.46
C GLY A 263 -0.61 -4.15 29.26
N ARG A 264 -0.76 -2.85 29.00
CA ARG A 264 -1.62 -2.30 27.94
C ARG A 264 -0.95 -2.37 26.57
N GLY A 265 0.36 -2.15 26.50
CA GLY A 265 1.19 -2.24 25.29
C GLY A 265 1.52 -3.66 24.84
N ARG A 266 1.11 -4.71 25.58
CA ARG A 266 1.52 -6.11 25.35
C ARG A 266 1.21 -6.64 23.95
N HIS A 267 0.19 -6.11 23.28
CA HIS A 267 -0.23 -6.54 21.95
C HIS A 267 0.42 -5.75 20.81
N ASN A 268 1.43 -4.92 21.11
CA ASN A 268 2.14 -4.07 20.14
C ASN A 268 1.18 -3.34 19.20
N SER A 269 0.08 -2.82 19.75
CA SER A 269 -1.00 -2.21 18.97
C SER A 269 -0.63 -0.82 18.44
N ASN A 270 0.53 -0.27 18.86
CA ASN A 270 1.07 1.02 18.47
C ASN A 270 0.00 2.11 18.52
N PHE A 271 -0.53 2.36 19.72
CA PHE A 271 -1.63 3.29 19.93
C PHE A 271 -1.25 4.73 19.54
N TYR A 272 0.01 5.11 19.73
CA TYR A 272 0.54 6.41 19.33
C TYR A 272 0.43 6.65 17.81
N GLY A 273 0.45 5.59 17.00
CA GLY A 273 0.27 5.69 15.55
C GLY A 273 -1.09 6.27 15.12
N TYR A 274 -2.08 6.34 16.01
CA TYR A 274 -3.38 6.96 15.74
C TYR A 274 -3.46 8.44 16.13
N TYR A 275 -2.39 9.02 16.67
CA TYR A 275 -2.39 10.39 17.19
C TYR A 275 -2.81 11.42 16.12
N ASP A 276 -2.21 11.36 14.93
CA ASP A 276 -2.52 12.33 13.86
C ASP A 276 -4.00 12.25 13.47
N THR A 277 -4.56 11.04 13.40
CA THR A 277 -5.98 10.86 13.10
C THR A 277 -6.89 11.43 14.19
N PHE A 278 -6.53 11.31 15.47
CA PHE A 278 -7.29 11.96 16.54
C PHE A 278 -7.20 13.49 16.45
N ALA A 279 -6.00 14.02 16.21
CA ALA A 279 -5.77 15.46 16.08
C ALA A 279 -6.54 16.05 14.88
N ASP A 280 -6.55 15.36 13.73
CA ASP A 280 -7.29 15.75 12.53
C ASP A 280 -8.81 15.79 12.76
N ASN A 281 -9.31 14.99 13.71
CA ASN A 281 -10.72 14.96 14.11
C ASN A 281 -11.03 15.89 15.29
N GLY A 282 -10.06 16.71 15.73
CA GLY A 282 -10.24 17.67 16.82
C GLY A 282 -10.32 17.05 18.21
N ILE A 283 -9.83 15.82 18.38
CA ILE A 283 -9.79 15.11 19.66
C ILE A 283 -8.38 15.31 20.23
N LEU A 284 -8.23 16.30 21.10
CA LEU A 284 -6.93 16.84 21.52
C LEU A 284 -6.49 16.34 22.90
N ASP A 285 -7.45 15.95 23.75
CA ASP A 285 -7.18 15.44 25.09
C ASP A 285 -8.02 14.21 25.44
N LEU A 286 -7.73 13.65 26.61
CA LEU A 286 -8.42 12.45 27.08
C LEU A 286 -9.92 12.71 27.39
N THR A 287 -10.30 13.94 27.71
CA THR A 287 -11.70 14.28 28.01
C THR A 287 -12.57 14.25 26.76
N ASP A 288 -12.04 14.64 25.60
CA ASP A 288 -12.73 14.57 24.31
C ASP A 288 -13.15 13.13 23.93
N MET A 289 -12.51 12.11 24.52
CA MET A 289 -12.87 10.70 24.28
C MET A 289 -14.10 10.21 25.04
N GLU A 290 -14.63 10.97 26.00
CA GLU A 290 -15.75 10.53 26.84
C GLU A 290 -17.02 10.26 26.03
N ASP A 291 -17.26 11.10 25.01
CA ASP A 291 -18.47 11.06 24.18
C ASP A 291 -18.37 10.11 22.97
N LEU A 292 -17.17 9.59 22.68
CA LEU A 292 -16.96 8.75 21.50
C LEU A 292 -17.49 7.33 21.70
N GLN A 293 -18.30 6.85 20.76
CA GLN A 293 -18.72 5.47 20.74
C GLN A 293 -17.69 4.58 20.03
N LEU A 294 -17.78 3.27 20.30
CA LEU A 294 -16.91 2.27 19.66
C LEU A 294 -16.98 2.35 18.12
N GLY A 295 -18.19 2.57 17.57
CA GLY A 295 -18.40 2.70 16.13
C GLY A 295 -17.68 3.90 15.54
N ASP A 296 -17.69 5.04 16.24
CA ASP A 296 -17.03 6.27 15.79
C ASP A 296 -15.53 6.06 15.70
N ILE A 297 -14.93 5.43 16.72
CA ILE A 297 -13.49 5.16 16.74
C ILE A 297 -13.08 4.17 15.64
N VAL A 298 -13.87 3.13 15.38
CA VAL A 298 -13.59 2.19 14.28
C VAL A 298 -13.66 2.88 12.93
N ASN A 299 -14.69 3.69 12.70
CA ASN A 299 -14.89 4.40 11.43
C ASN A 299 -13.82 5.47 11.21
N MET A 300 -13.45 6.20 12.27
CA MET A 300 -12.48 7.29 12.23
C MET A 300 -11.05 6.78 12.06
N LEU A 301 -10.64 5.78 12.84
CA LEU A 301 -9.26 5.28 12.85
C LEU A 301 -9.00 4.20 11.79
N GLY A 302 -10.05 3.61 11.21
CA GLY A 302 -9.92 2.45 10.32
C GLY A 302 -9.27 1.23 10.98
N CYS A 303 -9.24 1.19 12.32
CA CYS A 303 -8.58 0.14 13.08
C CYS A 303 -9.50 -1.06 13.33
N VAL A 304 -8.93 -2.19 13.77
CA VAL A 304 -9.72 -3.38 14.10
C VAL A 304 -10.58 -3.13 15.35
N VAL A 305 -11.79 -3.68 15.39
CA VAL A 305 -12.76 -3.51 16.49
C VAL A 305 -12.15 -3.81 17.86
N GLY A 306 -11.27 -4.81 17.95
CA GLY A 306 -10.58 -5.15 19.21
C GLY A 306 -9.65 -4.05 19.72
N THR A 307 -8.98 -3.32 18.83
CA THR A 307 -8.10 -2.19 19.18
C THR A 307 -8.93 -0.98 19.60
N ALA A 308 -9.98 -0.64 18.85
CA ALA A 308 -10.91 0.42 19.23
C ALA A 308 -11.55 0.17 20.60
N ASN A 309 -11.97 -1.08 20.87
CA ASN A 309 -12.56 -1.45 22.16
C ASN A 309 -11.57 -1.32 23.33
N ARG A 310 -10.29 -1.63 23.09
CA ARG A 310 -9.23 -1.42 24.09
C ARG A 310 -9.02 0.06 24.39
N LEU A 311 -8.95 0.92 23.36
CA LEU A 311 -8.83 2.37 23.52
C LEU A 311 -9.96 2.95 24.37
N VAL A 312 -11.22 2.62 24.04
CA VAL A 312 -12.40 3.05 24.83
C VAL A 312 -12.29 2.60 26.29
N LYS A 313 -11.91 1.33 26.50
CA LYS A 313 -11.79 0.76 27.85
C LYS A 313 -10.71 1.46 28.67
N TYR A 314 -9.54 1.73 28.08
CA TYR A 314 -8.44 2.42 28.75
C TYR A 314 -8.80 3.89 29.02
N ALA A 315 -9.41 4.58 28.06
CA ALA A 315 -9.81 5.97 28.24
C ALA A 315 -10.77 6.14 29.42
N LYS A 316 -11.81 5.29 29.49
CA LYS A 316 -12.78 5.31 30.59
C LYS A 316 -12.14 5.00 31.95
N ALA A 317 -11.20 4.05 31.99
CA ALA A 317 -10.50 3.70 33.22
C ALA A 317 -9.62 4.86 33.73
N ASP A 318 -8.90 5.52 32.82
CA ASP A 318 -7.99 6.62 33.16
C ASP A 318 -8.75 7.90 33.54
N LEU A 319 -9.83 8.25 32.81
CA LEU A 319 -10.74 9.33 33.19
C LEU A 319 -11.33 9.10 34.58
N SER A 320 -11.80 7.89 34.86
CA SER A 320 -12.33 7.54 36.19
C SER A 320 -11.26 7.70 37.28
N SER A 321 -10.01 7.34 36.98
CA SER A 321 -8.87 7.52 37.90
C SER A 321 -8.59 9.00 38.16
N LEU A 322 -8.56 9.85 37.14
CA LEU A 322 -8.36 11.30 37.25
C LEU A 322 -9.48 11.97 38.06
N LEU A 323 -10.74 11.60 37.80
CA LEU A 323 -11.89 12.09 38.58
C LEU A 323 -11.81 11.65 40.06
N SER A 324 -11.29 10.46 40.33
CA SER A 324 -11.12 9.99 41.71
C SER A 324 -10.00 10.73 42.45
N LYS A 325 -8.88 11.02 41.78
CA LYS A 325 -7.74 11.76 42.33
C LYS A 325 -8.11 13.21 42.64
N SER A 326 -8.75 13.89 41.69
CA SER A 326 -9.22 15.27 41.88
C SER A 326 -10.24 15.40 43.01
N LYS A 327 -11.12 14.42 43.21
CA LYS A 327 -12.05 14.39 44.37
C LYS A 327 -11.30 14.25 45.70
N ARG A 328 -10.26 13.41 45.77
CA ARG A 328 -9.44 13.23 46.98
C ARG A 328 -8.61 14.47 47.32
N ALA A 329 -8.11 15.19 46.32
CA ALA A 329 -7.31 16.40 46.52
C ALA A 329 -8.12 17.60 47.07
N ARG A 330 -9.46 17.54 47.04
CA ARG A 330 -10.35 18.59 47.57
C ARG A 330 -10.74 18.40 49.04
N ILE A 331 -10.42 17.24 49.63
CA ILE A 331 -10.67 16.91 51.05
C ILE A 331 -9.42 17.28 51.84
#